data_AF-A0AAJ5TAA7-F1
#
_entry.id   AF-A0AAJ5TAA7-F1
#
_cell.length_a   1.000
_cell.length_b   1.000
_cell.length_c   1.000
_cell.angle_alpha   90.00
_cell.angle_beta   90.00
_cell.angle_gamma   90.00
#
_symmetry.space_group_name_H-M   'P 1'
#
loop_
_entity.id
_entity.type
_entity.pdbx_description
1 polymer ?
#
loop_
_entity_poly.entity_id
_entity_poly.type
_entity_poly.pdbx_seq_one_letter_code
_entity_poly.pdbx_strand_id
1 'polypeptide(L)'
;MEQLERIQKMEKHLNKYSQVLARAQEALAELERCQSDYIQLRDYYTGQNFFDDLEYSNSPEFPENIACGVLSEDAVYDLMGEHFETAINLLDLSSSMLKER
;
A
#
# COMPACT_ATOMS: atom_id res chain seq x y z
N MET A 1 -19.37 -0.82 38.68
CA MET A 1 -18.64 0.15 37.85
C MET A 1 -19.15 1.52 38.20
N GLU A 2 -18.32 2.27 38.91
CA GLU A 2 -18.56 3.66 39.26
C GLU A 2 -18.56 4.50 37.97
N GLN A 3 -19.33 5.59 37.92
CA GLN A 3 -19.51 6.41 36.71
C GLN A 3 -18.16 6.90 36.15
N LEU A 4 -17.22 7.22 37.04
CA LEU A 4 -15.87 7.66 36.70
C LEU A 4 -15.08 6.60 35.93
N GLU A 5 -15.12 5.33 36.36
CA GLU A 5 -14.41 4.22 35.68
C GLU A 5 -14.93 4.03 34.25
N ARG A 6 -16.26 4.11 34.06
CA ARG A 6 -16.86 3.99 32.73
C ARG A 6 -16.44 5.16 31.83
N ILE A 7 -16.44 6.39 32.34
CA ILE A 7 -16.01 7.57 31.59
C ILE A 7 -14.56 7.44 31.16
N GLN A 8 -13.65 7.11 32.07
CA GLN A 8 -12.23 6.95 31.76
C GLN A 8 -11.98 5.83 30.75
N LYS A 9 -12.75 4.73 30.83
CA LYS A 9 -12.69 3.65 29.84
C LYS A 9 -13.10 4.13 28.44
N MET A 10 -14.21 4.86 28.33
CA MET A 10 -14.68 5.38 27.04
C MET A 10 -13.74 6.45 26.48
N GLU A 11 -13.21 7.34 27.33
CA GLU A 11 -12.21 8.34 26.96
C GLU A 11 -10.96 7.69 26.34
N LYS A 12 -10.49 6.58 26.94
CA LYS A 12 -9.38 5.81 26.39
C LYS A 12 -9.71 5.23 25.01
N HIS A 13 -10.94 4.74 24.80
CA HIS A 13 -11.36 4.22 23.50
C HIS A 13 -11.44 5.34 22.45
N LEU A 14 -12.05 6.47 22.80
CA LEU A 14 -12.15 7.65 21.95
C LEU A 14 -10.76 8.09 21.48
N ASN A 15 -9.86 8.40 22.42
CA ASN A 15 -8.53 8.91 22.09
C ASN A 15 -7.73 7.92 21.24
N LYS A 16 -7.79 6.62 21.57
CA LYS A 16 -7.12 5.59 20.77
C LYS A 16 -7.68 5.54 19.34
N TYR A 17 -8.99 5.47 19.19
CA TYR A 17 -9.61 5.28 17.88
C TYR A 17 -9.47 6.53 17.00
N SER A 18 -9.61 7.74 17.56
CA SER A 18 -9.37 8.99 16.85
C SER A 18 -7.96 9.09 16.28
N GLN A 19 -6.94 8.68 17.05
CA GLN A 19 -5.56 8.68 16.57
C GLN A 19 -5.33 7.67 15.43
N VAL A 20 -5.89 6.46 15.54
CA VAL A 20 -5.78 5.45 14.49
C VAL A 20 -6.51 5.90 13.22
N LEU A 21 -7.70 6.50 13.36
CA LEU A 21 -8.49 6.98 12.24
C LEU A 21 -7.77 8.10 11.47
N ALA A 22 -7.14 9.05 12.16
CA ALA A 22 -6.35 10.10 11.52
C ALA A 22 -5.20 9.53 10.68
N ARG A 23 -4.43 8.58 11.23
CA ARG A 23 -3.34 7.90 10.49
C ARG A 23 -3.84 7.10 9.30
N ALA A 24 -4.98 6.42 9.45
CA ALA A 24 -5.60 5.68 8.36
C ALA A 24 -6.03 6.62 7.22
N GLN A 25 -6.58 7.79 7.54
CA GLN A 25 -6.96 8.80 6.54
C GLN A 25 -5.73 9.36 5.81
N GLU A 26 -4.64 9.63 6.51
CA GLU A 26 -3.38 10.08 5.91
C GLU A 26 -2.82 9.03 4.93
N ALA A 27 -2.77 7.77 5.36
CA ALA A 27 -2.30 6.66 4.53
C ALA A 27 -3.19 6.39 3.31
N LEU A 28 -4.51 6.46 3.48
CA LEU A 28 -5.46 6.33 2.36
C LEU A 28 -5.26 7.44 1.33
N ALA A 29 -5.12 8.69 1.79
CA ALA A 29 -4.86 9.82 0.90
C ALA A 29 -3.50 9.69 0.17
N GLU A 30 -2.49 9.08 0.80
CA GLU A 30 -1.22 8.78 0.16
C GLU A 30 -1.34 7.69 -0.90
N LEU A 31 -2.02 6.58 -0.59
CA LEU A 31 -2.31 5.52 -1.56
C LEU A 31 -3.09 6.05 -2.77
N GLU A 32 -4.10 6.89 -2.55
CA GLU A 32 -4.86 7.53 -3.63
C GLU A 32 -3.97 8.37 -4.54
N ARG A 33 -3.04 9.15 -3.98
CA ARG A 33 -2.10 9.96 -4.77
C ARG A 33 -1.09 9.11 -5.56
N CYS A 34 -0.60 8.02 -4.95
CA CYS A 34 0.41 7.14 -5.56
C CYS A 34 -0.20 6.10 -6.52
N GLN A 35 -1.53 6.01 -6.62
CA GLN A 35 -2.19 4.99 -7.45
C GLN A 35 -1.81 5.11 -8.93
N SER A 36 -1.57 6.32 -9.46
CA SER A 36 -1.10 6.52 -10.83
C SER A 36 0.31 6.00 -11.06
N ASP A 37 1.17 6.08 -10.04
CA ASP A 37 2.57 5.64 -10.12
C ASP A 37 2.62 4.10 -10.05
N TYR A 38 1.80 3.49 -9.18
CA TYR A 38 1.61 2.04 -9.16
C TYR A 38 1.12 1.50 -10.51
N ILE A 39 0.13 2.16 -11.13
CA ILE A 39 -0.38 1.75 -12.45
C ILE A 39 0.73 1.79 -13.50
N GLN A 40 1.53 2.86 -13.54
CA GLN A 40 2.68 2.96 -14.45
C GLN A 40 3.72 1.86 -14.20
N LEU A 41 4.02 1.56 -12.93
CA LEU A 41 4.96 0.51 -12.55
C LEU A 41 4.47 -0.89 -12.97
N ARG A 42 3.19 -1.19 -12.73
CA ARG A 42 2.55 -2.44 -13.17
C ARG A 42 2.59 -2.58 -14.70
N ASP A 43 2.23 -1.51 -15.40
CA ASP A 43 2.19 -1.50 -16.87
C ASP A 43 3.59 -1.62 -17.47
N TYR A 44 4.60 -1.03 -16.81
CA TYR A 44 6.00 -1.23 -17.14
C TYR A 44 6.40 -2.71 -17.02
N TYR A 45 6.20 -3.30 -15.84
CA TYR A 45 6.59 -4.69 -15.54
C TYR A 45 5.94 -5.72 -16.45
N THR A 46 4.70 -5.47 -16.88
CA THR A 46 3.95 -6.36 -17.78
C THR A 46 4.13 -6.04 -19.26
N GLY A 47 4.86 -4.98 -19.59
CA GLY A 47 5.06 -4.48 -20.95
C GLY A 47 6.39 -4.88 -21.57
N GLN A 48 6.53 -4.62 -22.87
CA GLN A 48 7.75 -4.93 -23.63
C GLN A 48 8.99 -4.19 -23.10
N ASN A 49 8.82 -2.93 -22.64
CA ASN A 49 9.92 -2.11 -22.14
C ASN A 49 10.67 -2.77 -20.97
N PHE A 50 9.98 -3.52 -20.09
CA PHE A 50 10.65 -4.26 -19.02
C PHE A 50 11.63 -5.30 -19.58
N PHE A 51 11.24 -6.04 -20.62
CA PHE A 51 12.10 -7.06 -21.22
C PHE A 51 13.27 -6.45 -21.97
N ASP A 52 13.03 -5.35 -22.69
CA ASP A 52 14.08 -4.62 -23.40
C ASP A 52 15.10 -4.01 -22.41
N ASP A 53 14.63 -3.43 -21.31
CA ASP A 53 15.48 -2.89 -20.25
C ASP A 53 16.22 -3.99 -19.49
N LEU A 54 15.59 -5.15 -19.28
CA LEU A 54 16.22 -6.33 -18.71
C LEU A 54 17.35 -6.85 -19.61
N GLU A 55 17.14 -6.92 -20.92
CA GLU A 55 18.19 -7.27 -21.88
C GLU A 55 19.33 -6.25 -21.85
N TYR A 56 19.01 -4.95 -21.85
CA TYR A 56 20.00 -3.89 -21.72
C TYR A 56 20.81 -4.00 -20.43
N SER A 57 20.15 -4.33 -19.30
CA SER A 57 20.81 -4.50 -18.01
C SER A 57 21.81 -5.65 -17.97
N ASN A 58 21.65 -6.64 -18.85
CA ASN A 58 22.56 -7.77 -19.01
C ASN A 58 23.70 -7.48 -20.02
N SER A 59 23.68 -6.32 -20.69
CA SER A 59 24.69 -5.96 -21.68
C SER A 59 26.00 -5.50 -21.04
N PRO A 60 27.15 -5.66 -21.72
CA PRO A 60 28.44 -5.13 -21.25
C PRO A 60 28.49 -3.60 -21.15
N GLU A 61 27.54 -2.89 -21.76
CA GLU A 61 27.45 -1.43 -21.74
C GLU A 61 26.71 -0.90 -20.50
N PHE A 62 26.08 -1.79 -19.73
CA PHE A 62 25.34 -1.42 -18.54
C PHE A 62 26.29 -0.98 -17.41
N PRO A 63 26.04 0.17 -16.74
CA PRO A 63 26.91 0.63 -15.67
C PRO A 63 26.89 -0.30 -14.45
N GLU A 64 28.06 -0.56 -13.89
CA GLU A 64 28.17 -1.28 -12.62
C GLU A 64 27.55 -0.47 -11.46
N ASN A 65 27.05 -1.18 -10.44
CA ASN A 65 26.54 -0.61 -9.18
C ASN A 65 25.27 0.27 -9.32
N ILE A 66 24.43 0.03 -10.33
CA ILE A 66 23.06 0.61 -10.40
C ILE A 66 22.05 -0.34 -9.76
N ALA A 67 21.22 0.19 -8.85
CA ALA A 67 20.12 -0.57 -8.26
C ALA A 67 19.00 -0.80 -9.29
N CYS A 68 18.75 -2.07 -9.63
CA CYS A 68 17.76 -2.47 -10.63
C CYS A 68 16.70 -3.41 -10.06
N GLY A 69 16.24 -3.14 -8.83
CA GLY A 69 15.22 -4.00 -8.17
C GLY A 69 13.94 -4.15 -9.00
N VAL A 70 13.60 -3.14 -9.80
CA VAL A 70 12.46 -3.16 -10.73
C VAL A 70 12.60 -4.21 -11.83
N LEU A 71 13.82 -4.63 -12.16
CA LEU A 71 14.12 -5.65 -13.17
C LEU A 71 14.20 -7.07 -12.56
N SER A 72 13.98 -7.21 -11.25
CA SER A 72 13.86 -8.53 -10.64
C SER A 72 12.52 -9.18 -10.99
N GLU A 73 12.50 -10.51 -11.02
CA GLU A 73 11.28 -11.29 -11.26
C GLU A 73 10.23 -11.07 -10.16
N ASP A 74 10.65 -10.96 -8.89
CA ASP A 74 9.73 -11.02 -7.76
C ASP A 74 9.24 -9.63 -7.30
N ALA A 75 10.07 -8.58 -7.31
CA ALA A 75 9.76 -7.37 -6.54
C ALA A 75 8.48 -6.65 -6.97
N VAL A 76 8.26 -6.48 -8.28
CA VAL A 76 7.03 -5.82 -8.77
C VAL A 76 5.85 -6.79 -8.73
N TYR A 77 6.08 -8.09 -8.94
CA TYR A 77 5.05 -9.12 -8.85
C TYR A 77 4.47 -9.23 -7.43
N ASP A 78 5.33 -9.30 -6.42
CA ASP A 78 4.93 -9.35 -5.01
C ASP A 78 4.16 -8.08 -4.62
N LEU A 79 4.63 -6.91 -5.04
CA LEU A 79 3.94 -5.64 -4.81
C LEU A 79 2.54 -5.62 -5.43
N MET A 80 2.35 -6.20 -6.62
CA MET A 80 1.02 -6.33 -7.24
C MET A 80 0.09 -7.22 -6.41
N GLY A 81 0.63 -8.30 -5.82
CA GLY A 81 -0.09 -9.16 -4.89
C GLY A 81 -0.51 -8.41 -3.62
N GLU A 82 0.43 -7.74 -2.97
CA GLU A 82 0.17 -6.92 -1.77
C GLU A 82 -0.84 -5.79 -2.03
N HIS A 83 -0.77 -5.15 -3.22
CA HIS A 83 -1.73 -4.15 -3.67
C HIS A 83 -3.16 -4.73 -3.72
N PHE A 84 -3.31 -5.89 -4.34
CA PHE A 84 -4.60 -6.56 -4.48
C PHE A 84 -5.16 -6.98 -3.12
N GLU A 85 -4.36 -7.64 -2.28
CA GLU A 85 -4.79 -8.05 -0.93
C GLU A 85 -5.18 -6.84 -0.07
N THR A 86 -4.42 -5.75 -0.14
CA THR A 86 -4.73 -4.51 0.56
C THR A 86 -6.08 -3.95 0.12
N ALA A 87 -6.36 -3.93 -1.20
CA ALA A 87 -7.65 -3.45 -1.71
C ALA A 87 -8.84 -4.28 -1.20
N ILE A 88 -8.71 -5.60 -1.11
CA ILE A 88 -9.74 -6.48 -0.53
C ILE A 88 -9.95 -6.17 0.95
N ASN A 89 -8.87 -6.05 1.72
CA ASN A 89 -8.94 -5.74 3.15
C ASN A 89 -9.61 -4.37 3.40
N LEU A 90 -9.34 -3.37 2.55
CA LEU A 90 -9.99 -2.06 2.63
C LEU A 90 -11.49 -2.15 2.31
N LEU A 91 -11.88 -2.95 1.31
CA LEU A 91 -13.29 -3.18 0.97
C LEU A 91 -14.04 -3.87 2.13
N ASP A 92 -13.45 -4.91 2.72
CA ASP A 92 -14.06 -5.66 3.82
C ASP A 92 -14.20 -4.81 5.09
N LEU A 93 -13.15 -4.06 5.43
CA LEU A 93 -13.18 -3.17 6.59
C LEU A 93 -14.20 -2.05 6.39
N SER A 94 -14.23 -1.40 5.22
CA SER A 94 -15.19 -0.32 4.94
C SER A 94 -16.63 -0.83 4.97
N SER A 95 -16.91 -2.01 4.41
CA SER A 95 -18.22 -2.66 4.48
C SER A 95 -18.65 -2.92 5.93
N SER A 96 -17.72 -3.44 6.75
CA SER A 96 -17.96 -3.66 8.18
C SER A 96 -18.26 -2.36 8.93
N MET A 97 -17.47 -1.30 8.70
CA MET A 97 -17.67 0.00 9.33
C MET A 97 -19.01 0.64 8.96
N LEU A 98 -19.45 0.51 7.70
CA LEU A 98 -20.71 1.09 7.23
C LEU A 98 -21.96 0.40 7.81
N LYS A 99 -21.87 -0.86 8.21
CA LYS A 99 -22.99 -1.60 8.85
C LYS A 99 -23.25 -1.17 10.29
N GLU A 100 -22.28 -0.54 10.94
CA GLU A 100 -22.38 -0.05 12.32
C GLU A 100 -23.00 1.36 12.43
N ARG A 101 -23.50 1.90 11.31
CA ARG A 101 -24.05 3.25 11.20
C ARG A 101 -25.54 3.20 10.85
#